data_AF-A0A2K6DR48-F1
#
_entry.id   AF-A0A2K6DR48-F1
#
_cell.length_a   1.000
_cell.length_b   1.000
_cell.length_c   1.000
_cell.angle_alpha   90.00
_cell.angle_beta   90.00
_cell.angle_gamma   90.00
#
_symmetry.space_group_name_H-M   'P 1'
#
loop_
_entity.id
_entity.type
_entity.pdbx_description
1 polymer ?
#
loop_
_entity_poly.entity_id
_entity_poly.type
_entity_poly.pdbx_seq_one_letter_code
_entity_poly.pdbx_strand_id
1 'polypeptide(L)'
;MKRSEEEERGYFLSSFPDLIAYEVKVNQRNIEDICLCCGSLQVHTQHPLFEGGICAPCKDKFLDALFLYDDDGYQSYCSICCSGETLLICGNPDCTRCYCFECVDSLVGPGTSGKVHAMSNWVCFLCLPFSRSGLLQRRRKWRGQLKAFYDRESESPLEMFETVPVWRREPVRVLSLFEDIKKELTSLGFLESGSDPGQLKHLDDVTDTVRKDVEEWGPFDLLYGATPPLGHTCDHPPSWYLFQFHRLLQYVRPGPGSPRPFFWMFVDNLVLNKEDQDVASRFLEMEPTTIPDVRGGSLQNAVRVWSNIPAIRSSRQRVLVSEEELSLLTQNRQSSKLAAKWPTKLVKNCFLPLREYFKYFSTELTSSL
;
A
#
# COMPACT_ATOMS: atom_id res chain seq x y z
N MET A 1 -63.20 9.31 8.59
CA MET A 1 -62.14 9.72 7.65
C MET A 1 -60.87 10.06 8.44
N LYS A 2 -60.32 9.07 9.15
CA LYS A 2 -59.11 9.17 9.99
C LYS A 2 -58.39 7.81 9.95
N ARG A 3 -57.90 7.43 8.77
CA ARG A 3 -57.21 6.15 8.58
C ARG A 3 -56.16 6.20 7.46
N SER A 4 -55.58 7.38 7.20
CA SER A 4 -54.72 7.59 6.04
C SER A 4 -53.56 8.56 6.27
N GLU A 5 -53.19 8.89 7.51
CA GLU A 5 -52.06 9.80 7.79
C GLU A 5 -50.94 9.14 8.61
N GLU A 6 -51.10 7.89 9.08
CA GLU A 6 -50.05 7.16 9.81
C GLU A 6 -49.24 6.19 8.92
N GLU A 7 -49.68 5.87 7.70
CA GLU A 7 -48.95 4.97 6.78
C GLU A 7 -47.86 5.67 5.93
N GLU A 8 -47.85 7.00 5.82
CA GLU A 8 -46.83 7.73 5.03
C GLU A 8 -45.62 8.23 5.84
N ARG A 9 -45.63 8.08 7.18
CA ARG A 9 -44.51 8.53 8.04
C ARG A 9 -43.44 7.46 8.32
N GLY A 10 -43.55 6.28 7.71
CA GLY A 10 -42.60 5.16 7.92
C GLY A 10 -41.38 5.15 6.98
N TYR A 11 -41.31 6.03 5.97
CA TYR A 11 -40.33 5.90 4.87
C TYR A 11 -39.11 6.83 4.95
N PHE A 12 -38.97 7.66 5.98
CA PHE A 12 -37.85 8.59 6.10
C PHE A 12 -37.15 8.43 7.46
N LEU A 13 -36.16 7.53 7.49
CA LEU A 13 -34.97 7.45 8.34
C LEU A 13 -34.56 5.99 8.51
N SER A 14 -34.29 5.28 7.41
CA SER A 14 -33.40 4.12 7.46
C SER A 14 -32.03 4.60 6.99
N SER A 15 -30.98 4.28 7.74
CA SER A 15 -29.64 4.58 7.30
C SER A 15 -29.37 3.79 6.00
N PHE A 16 -28.65 4.35 5.02
CA PHE A 16 -28.27 3.67 3.77
C PHE A 16 -27.92 2.16 3.92
N PRO A 17 -27.27 1.72 5.01
CA PRO A 17 -26.91 0.32 5.21
C PRO A 17 -28.03 -0.63 5.68
N ASP A 18 -29.12 -0.13 6.29
CA ASP A 18 -30.29 -0.94 6.69
C ASP A 18 -31.00 -1.57 5.47
N LEU A 19 -30.83 -0.95 4.30
CA LEU A 19 -31.40 -1.36 3.03
C LEU A 19 -30.85 -2.72 2.57
N ILE A 20 -29.55 -3.00 2.75
CA ILE A 20 -28.94 -4.25 2.26
C ILE A 20 -29.54 -5.45 2.97
N ALA A 21 -29.63 -5.38 4.31
CA ALA A 21 -30.18 -6.46 5.11
C ALA A 21 -31.65 -6.73 4.78
N TYR A 22 -32.43 -5.68 4.54
CA TYR A 22 -33.82 -5.78 4.11
C TYR A 22 -33.94 -6.42 2.72
N GLU A 23 -33.18 -5.96 1.74
CA GLU A 23 -33.22 -6.48 0.37
C GLU A 23 -32.87 -7.97 0.29
N VAL A 24 -31.89 -8.41 1.09
CA VAL A 24 -31.48 -9.83 1.12
C VAL A 24 -32.46 -10.70 1.90
N LYS A 25 -32.92 -10.26 3.09
CA LYS A 25 -33.73 -11.11 3.97
C LYS A 25 -35.23 -11.07 3.66
N VAL A 26 -35.75 -9.90 3.28
CA VAL A 26 -37.18 -9.69 3.03
C VAL A 26 -37.49 -9.84 1.55
N ASN A 27 -36.78 -9.12 0.68
CA ASN A 27 -37.01 -9.19 -0.76
C ASN A 27 -36.32 -10.40 -1.43
N GLN A 28 -35.58 -11.20 -0.67
CA GLN A 28 -34.87 -12.40 -1.14
C GLN A 28 -33.95 -12.15 -2.33
N ARG A 29 -33.40 -10.92 -2.47
CA ARG A 29 -32.42 -10.64 -3.51
C ARG A 29 -31.12 -11.36 -3.23
N ASN A 30 -30.43 -11.74 -4.30
CA ASN A 30 -29.08 -12.25 -4.20
C ASN A 30 -28.15 -11.09 -3.80
N ILE A 31 -27.28 -11.32 -2.82
CA ILE A 31 -26.33 -10.31 -2.33
C ILE A 31 -25.33 -9.89 -3.43
N GLU A 32 -25.07 -10.76 -4.40
CA GLU A 32 -24.23 -10.47 -5.58
C GLU A 32 -24.81 -9.38 -6.49
N ASP A 33 -26.12 -9.12 -6.41
CA ASP A 33 -26.83 -8.10 -7.19
C ASP A 33 -26.93 -6.76 -6.43
N ILE A 34 -26.23 -6.62 -5.30
CA ILE A 34 -26.24 -5.42 -4.45
C ILE A 34 -24.80 -5.00 -4.17
N CYS A 35 -24.50 -3.71 -4.33
CA CYS A 35 -23.22 -3.13 -3.97
C CYS A 35 -23.01 -3.21 -2.44
N LEU A 36 -22.03 -3.99 -1.98
CA LEU A 36 -21.72 -4.11 -0.55
C LEU A 36 -21.23 -2.79 0.07
N CYS A 37 -20.69 -1.90 -0.74
CA CYS A 37 -20.08 -0.66 -0.27
C CYS A 37 -21.11 0.43 0.02
N CYS A 38 -22.21 0.49 -0.74
CA CYS A 38 -23.18 1.60 -0.67
C CYS A 38 -24.66 1.21 -0.83
N GLY A 39 -24.96 -0.07 -1.03
CA GLY A 39 -26.34 -0.58 -1.20
C GLY A 39 -26.96 -0.37 -2.58
N SER A 40 -26.23 0.21 -3.55
CA SER A 40 -26.73 0.37 -4.93
C SER A 40 -27.06 -0.97 -5.58
N LEU A 41 -28.19 -1.05 -6.28
CA LEU A 41 -28.59 -2.20 -7.09
C LEU A 41 -27.94 -2.21 -8.48
N GLN A 42 -27.24 -1.14 -8.86
CA GLN A 42 -26.51 -1.05 -10.13
C GLN A 42 -25.08 -1.58 -9.94
N VAL A 43 -24.95 -2.91 -9.91
CA VAL A 43 -23.67 -3.60 -9.77
C VAL A 43 -22.90 -3.58 -11.09
N HIS A 44 -21.62 -3.25 -11.02
CA HIS A 44 -20.69 -3.30 -12.16
C HIS A 44 -19.95 -4.64 -12.21
N THR A 45 -19.48 -5.11 -11.06
CA THR A 45 -18.78 -6.39 -10.94
C THR A 45 -18.89 -6.94 -9.51
N GLN A 46 -18.25 -8.07 -9.23
CA GLN A 46 -18.22 -8.68 -7.91
C GLN A 46 -17.20 -8.00 -6.99
N HIS A 47 -17.57 -7.81 -5.72
CA HIS A 47 -16.66 -7.32 -4.68
C HIS A 47 -15.50 -8.32 -4.47
N PRO A 48 -14.23 -7.88 -4.47
CA PRO A 48 -13.10 -8.82 -4.55
C PRO A 48 -12.86 -9.65 -3.27
N LEU A 49 -13.23 -9.13 -2.09
CA LEU A 49 -12.93 -9.79 -0.81
C LEU A 49 -14.09 -10.63 -0.23
N PHE A 50 -15.33 -10.24 -0.51
CA PHE A 50 -16.55 -10.76 0.11
C PHE A 50 -17.62 -11.01 -0.95
N GLU A 51 -18.51 -11.98 -0.70
CA GLU A 51 -19.65 -12.28 -1.58
C GLU A 51 -20.64 -11.12 -1.58
N GLY A 52 -20.88 -10.60 -2.78
CA GLY A 52 -21.65 -9.39 -3.02
C GLY A 52 -21.10 -8.56 -4.19
N GLY A 53 -21.89 -7.63 -4.69
CA GLY A 53 -21.54 -6.77 -5.81
C GLY A 53 -20.74 -5.53 -5.41
N ILE A 54 -20.20 -4.83 -6.41
CA ILE A 54 -19.64 -3.48 -6.31
C ILE A 54 -20.09 -2.64 -7.50
N CYS A 55 -20.62 -1.44 -7.27
CA CYS A 55 -21.01 -0.50 -8.32
C CYS A 55 -19.77 0.25 -8.87
N ALA A 56 -19.89 0.87 -10.05
CA ALA A 56 -18.75 1.53 -10.71
C ALA A 56 -18.04 2.59 -9.83
N PRO A 57 -18.73 3.54 -9.16
CA PRO A 57 -18.06 4.52 -8.30
C PRO A 57 -17.34 3.90 -7.10
N CYS A 58 -17.89 2.84 -6.52
CA CYS A 58 -17.25 2.13 -5.41
C CYS A 58 -16.05 1.30 -5.88
N LYS A 59 -16.11 0.74 -7.09
CA LYS A 59 -14.99 0.05 -7.73
C LYS A 59 -13.81 0.99 -7.95
N ASP A 60 -14.05 2.19 -8.48
CA ASP A 60 -13.00 3.20 -8.66
C ASP A 60 -12.36 3.60 -7.32
N LYS A 61 -13.20 3.90 -6.32
CA LYS A 61 -12.72 4.19 -4.94
C LYS A 61 -11.93 3.03 -4.34
N PHE A 62 -12.34 1.79 -4.60
CA PHE A 62 -11.66 0.60 -4.09
C PHE A 62 -10.27 0.44 -4.70
N LEU A 63 -10.15 0.63 -6.01
CA LEU A 63 -8.86 0.57 -6.72
C LEU A 63 -7.89 1.65 -6.21
N ASP A 64 -8.37 2.87 -5.97
CA ASP A 64 -7.56 3.98 -5.45
C ASP A 64 -7.05 3.73 -4.01
N ALA A 65 -7.84 3.01 -3.20
CA ALA A 65 -7.62 2.86 -1.77
C ALA A 65 -6.93 1.55 -1.34
N LEU A 66 -6.82 0.56 -2.24
CA LEU A 66 -6.48 -0.84 -1.91
C LEU A 66 -5.19 -0.99 -1.08
N PHE A 67 -4.17 -0.18 -1.37
CA PHE A 67 -2.87 -0.19 -0.71
C PHE A 67 -2.52 1.15 -0.06
N LEU A 68 -3.51 1.95 0.32
CA LEU A 68 -3.27 3.15 1.13
C LEU A 68 -3.17 2.78 2.61
N TYR A 69 -2.11 3.25 3.25
CA TYR A 69 -1.78 2.99 4.64
C TYR A 69 -1.58 4.30 5.40
N ASP A 70 -1.99 4.31 6.65
CA ASP A 70 -1.73 5.40 7.59
C ASP A 70 -0.38 5.19 8.30
N ASP A 71 0.06 6.23 9.01
CA ASP A 71 1.33 6.25 9.75
C ASP A 71 1.41 5.18 10.87
N ASP A 72 0.25 4.69 11.32
CA ASP A 72 0.15 3.59 12.29
C ASP A 72 0.44 2.20 11.68
N GLY A 73 0.61 2.13 10.36
CA GLY A 73 0.93 0.92 9.62
C GLY A 73 -0.27 0.07 9.23
N TYR A 74 -1.51 0.54 9.43
CA TYR A 74 -2.74 -0.11 9.01
C TYR A 74 -3.32 0.52 7.74
N GLN A 75 -4.25 -0.16 7.08
CA GLN A 75 -4.95 0.39 5.92
C GLN A 75 -5.79 1.60 6.32
N SER A 76 -5.65 2.70 5.58
CA SER A 76 -6.34 3.97 5.83
C SER A 76 -7.86 3.91 5.70
N TYR A 77 -8.36 2.87 5.03
CA TYR A 77 -9.77 2.76 4.68
C TYR A 77 -10.34 1.39 5.03
N CYS A 78 -11.64 1.36 5.25
CA CYS A 78 -12.40 0.14 5.44
C CYS A 78 -12.17 -0.84 4.28
N SER A 79 -11.82 -2.09 4.60
CA SER A 79 -11.60 -3.17 3.65
C SER A 79 -12.86 -3.58 2.85
N ILE A 80 -14.04 -3.03 3.16
CA ILE A 80 -15.29 -3.29 2.44
C ILE A 80 -15.69 -2.09 1.58
N CYS A 81 -15.90 -0.92 2.19
CA CYS A 81 -16.50 0.22 1.49
C CYS A 81 -15.51 1.35 1.15
N CYS A 82 -14.26 1.23 1.60
CA CYS A 82 -13.24 2.27 1.47
C CYS A 82 -13.60 3.63 2.12
N SER A 83 -14.49 3.63 3.12
CA SER A 83 -14.68 4.78 4.02
C SER A 83 -13.58 4.82 5.07
N GLY A 84 -13.13 6.03 5.43
CA GLY A 84 -12.03 6.29 6.37
C GLY A 84 -12.48 7.02 7.63
N GLU A 85 -13.74 6.85 8.04
CA GLU A 85 -14.26 7.41 9.30
C GLU A 85 -13.77 6.56 10.49
N THR A 86 -14.67 6.14 11.39
CA THR A 86 -14.29 5.32 12.54
C THR A 86 -14.03 3.88 12.11
N LEU A 87 -12.80 3.41 12.33
CA LEU A 87 -12.33 2.09 11.91
C LEU A 87 -12.08 1.14 13.09
N LEU A 88 -12.50 -0.11 12.92
CA LEU A 88 -12.19 -1.26 13.77
C LEU A 88 -10.96 -1.96 13.20
N ILE A 89 -9.87 -1.93 13.95
CA ILE A 89 -8.58 -2.51 13.57
C ILE A 89 -8.54 -3.99 13.97
N CYS A 90 -8.02 -4.85 13.10
CA CYS A 90 -7.77 -6.25 13.43
C CYS A 90 -6.63 -6.37 14.46
N GLY A 91 -6.87 -7.05 15.58
CA GLY A 91 -5.86 -7.32 16.61
C GLY A 91 -4.88 -8.45 16.27
N ASN A 92 -4.93 -9.02 15.05
CA ASN A 92 -3.91 -9.96 14.60
C ASN A 92 -2.67 -9.16 14.14
N PRO A 93 -1.48 -9.34 14.76
CA PRO A 93 -0.27 -8.57 14.43
C PRO A 93 0.16 -8.64 12.96
N ASP A 94 -0.16 -9.74 12.27
CA ASP A 94 0.15 -9.95 10.85
C ASP A 94 -0.92 -9.40 9.89
N CYS A 95 -1.98 -8.79 10.42
CA CYS A 95 -3.09 -8.24 9.66
C CYS A 95 -3.10 -6.72 9.74
N THR A 96 -3.25 -6.08 8.59
CA THR A 96 -3.29 -4.61 8.48
C THR A 96 -4.68 -4.07 8.18
N ARG A 97 -5.71 -4.90 8.31
CA ARG A 97 -7.06 -4.61 7.80
C ARG A 97 -7.95 -3.96 8.84
N CYS A 98 -8.77 -3.04 8.33
CA CYS A 98 -9.68 -2.22 9.11
C CYS A 98 -11.10 -2.30 8.54
N TYR A 99 -12.12 -2.12 9.39
CA TYR A 99 -13.54 -2.17 9.00
C TYR A 99 -14.30 -1.03 9.65
N CYS A 100 -15.15 -0.30 8.91
CA CYS A 100 -15.97 0.74 9.53
C CYS A 100 -17.13 0.13 10.34
N PHE A 101 -17.61 0.87 11.34
CA PHE A 101 -18.72 0.47 12.20
C PHE A 101 -19.97 0.14 11.38
N GLU A 102 -20.29 0.99 10.40
CA GLU A 102 -21.45 0.85 9.53
C GLU A 102 -21.45 -0.48 8.77
N CYS A 103 -20.34 -0.84 8.10
CA CYS A 103 -20.28 -2.11 7.38
C CYS A 103 -20.47 -3.30 8.31
N VAL A 104 -19.92 -3.26 9.52
CA VAL A 104 -20.06 -4.34 10.50
C VAL A 104 -21.50 -4.48 10.95
N ASP A 105 -22.15 -3.39 11.35
CA ASP A 105 -23.53 -3.46 11.83
C ASP A 105 -24.52 -3.88 10.74
N SER A 106 -24.24 -3.52 9.50
CA SER A 106 -25.19 -3.68 8.40
C SER A 106 -25.09 -5.04 7.72
N LEU A 107 -23.86 -5.53 7.57
CA LEU A 107 -23.61 -6.82 6.92
C LEU A 107 -23.53 -7.97 7.92
N VAL A 108 -23.08 -7.73 9.15
CA VAL A 108 -22.98 -8.79 10.18
C VAL A 108 -24.22 -8.81 11.07
N GLY A 109 -24.61 -7.66 11.59
CA GLY A 109 -25.86 -7.49 12.33
C GLY A 109 -25.83 -6.29 13.29
N PRO A 110 -26.98 -5.64 13.55
CA PRO A 110 -27.03 -4.42 14.36
C PRO A 110 -26.39 -4.57 15.75
N GLY A 111 -25.57 -3.58 16.13
CA GLY A 111 -24.87 -3.55 17.43
C GLY A 111 -23.67 -4.49 17.52
N THR A 112 -23.22 -5.07 16.40
CA THR A 112 -22.01 -5.90 16.36
C THR A 112 -20.76 -5.05 16.45
N SER A 113 -20.75 -3.86 15.84
CA SER A 113 -19.62 -2.93 15.89
C SER A 113 -19.24 -2.56 17.33
N GLY A 114 -20.21 -2.25 18.18
CA GLY A 114 -20.00 -1.95 19.61
C GLY A 114 -19.45 -3.14 20.39
N LYS A 115 -19.89 -4.37 20.07
CA LYS A 115 -19.33 -5.60 20.67
C LYS A 115 -17.89 -5.80 20.23
N VAL A 116 -17.58 -5.62 18.95
CA VAL A 116 -16.22 -5.72 18.42
C VAL A 116 -15.31 -4.67 19.04
N HIS A 117 -15.77 -3.42 19.13
CA HIS A 117 -15.02 -2.32 19.73
C HIS A 117 -14.68 -2.56 21.21
N ALA A 118 -15.57 -3.22 21.95
CA ALA A 118 -15.35 -3.58 23.35
C ALA A 118 -14.38 -4.77 23.54
N MET A 119 -13.99 -5.48 22.47
CA MET A 119 -13.03 -6.58 22.54
C MET A 119 -11.59 -6.06 22.43
N SER A 120 -10.70 -6.60 23.25
CA SER A 120 -9.27 -6.27 23.19
C SER A 120 -8.52 -7.00 22.06
N ASN A 121 -8.95 -8.20 21.69
CA ASN A 121 -8.26 -9.09 20.75
C ASN A 121 -9.18 -9.54 19.60
N TRP A 122 -9.89 -8.61 18.97
CA TRP A 122 -10.75 -8.96 17.86
C TRP A 122 -9.95 -9.36 16.62
N VAL A 123 -10.33 -10.45 15.96
CA VAL A 123 -9.77 -10.90 14.69
C VAL A 123 -10.78 -10.71 13.57
N CYS A 124 -10.32 -10.14 12.46
CA CYS A 124 -11.23 -9.72 11.39
C CYS A 124 -11.82 -10.87 10.58
N PHE A 125 -12.84 -10.57 9.79
CA PHE A 125 -13.58 -11.53 8.96
C PHE A 125 -12.73 -12.22 7.87
N LEU A 126 -11.58 -11.65 7.52
CA LEU A 126 -10.63 -12.28 6.59
C LEU A 126 -9.63 -13.20 7.31
N CYS A 127 -9.39 -12.98 8.60
CA CYS A 127 -8.51 -13.80 9.44
C CYS A 127 -9.24 -14.98 10.11
N LEU A 128 -10.54 -14.83 10.39
CA LEU A 128 -11.33 -15.88 11.01
C LEU A 128 -11.32 -17.18 10.18
N PRO A 129 -11.38 -18.36 10.84
CA PRO A 129 -11.47 -19.64 10.15
C PRO A 129 -12.84 -19.80 9.46
N PHE A 130 -13.90 -19.30 10.08
CA PHE A 130 -15.26 -19.34 9.53
C PHE A 130 -15.40 -18.35 8.38
N SER A 131 -16.05 -18.78 7.30
CA SER A 131 -16.22 -17.94 6.10
C SER A 131 -17.41 -17.00 6.17
N ARG A 132 -18.35 -17.17 7.11
CA ARG A 132 -19.60 -16.39 7.17
C ARG A 132 -19.78 -15.76 8.55
N SER A 133 -20.21 -14.51 8.57
CA SER A 133 -20.60 -13.75 9.77
C SER A 133 -21.78 -12.86 9.41
N GLY A 134 -22.99 -13.26 9.83
CA GLY A 134 -24.22 -12.62 9.36
C GLY A 134 -24.43 -12.83 7.85
N LEU A 135 -24.68 -11.74 7.12
CA LEU A 135 -24.73 -11.72 5.65
C LEU A 135 -23.33 -11.62 5.02
N LEU A 136 -22.32 -11.18 5.78
CA LEU A 136 -20.96 -11.05 5.28
C LEU A 136 -20.32 -12.43 5.09
N GLN A 137 -19.96 -12.77 3.85
CA GLN A 137 -19.28 -14.02 3.52
C GLN A 137 -17.97 -13.77 2.80
N ARG A 138 -16.86 -14.27 3.34
CA ARG A 138 -15.52 -14.21 2.72
C ARG A 138 -15.49 -15.09 1.48
N ARG A 139 -15.03 -14.54 0.35
CA ARG A 139 -14.85 -15.32 -0.88
C ARG A 139 -13.75 -16.36 -0.72
N ARG A 140 -13.95 -17.52 -1.35
CA ARG A 140 -12.91 -18.55 -1.46
C ARG A 140 -11.77 -18.03 -2.34
N LYS A 141 -10.52 -18.18 -1.87
CA LYS A 141 -9.32 -17.71 -2.60
C LYS A 141 -9.40 -16.21 -2.99
N TRP A 142 -9.94 -15.38 -2.08
CA TRP A 142 -10.10 -13.94 -2.32
C TRP A 142 -8.81 -13.22 -2.73
N ARG A 143 -7.62 -13.72 -2.36
CA ARG A 143 -6.32 -13.12 -2.72
C ARG A 143 -6.07 -13.13 -4.23
N GLY A 144 -6.26 -14.27 -4.88
CA GLY A 144 -6.19 -14.38 -6.34
C GLY A 144 -7.32 -13.63 -7.03
N GLN A 145 -8.52 -13.57 -6.43
CA GLN A 145 -9.64 -12.77 -6.96
C GLN A 145 -9.38 -11.27 -6.87
N LEU A 146 -8.75 -10.80 -5.80
CA LEU A 146 -8.32 -9.42 -5.64
C LEU A 146 -7.30 -9.04 -6.72
N LYS A 147 -6.35 -9.95 -7.01
CA LYS A 147 -5.43 -9.77 -8.13
C LYS A 147 -6.17 -9.67 -9.46
N ALA A 148 -7.02 -10.64 -9.77
CA ALA A 148 -7.80 -10.64 -11.01
C ALA A 148 -8.72 -9.42 -11.13
N PHE A 149 -9.24 -8.91 -10.01
CA PHE A 149 -10.04 -7.68 -9.97
C PHE A 149 -9.20 -6.47 -10.36
N TYR A 150 -8.01 -6.29 -9.78
CA TYR A 150 -7.11 -5.20 -10.15
C TYR A 150 -6.69 -5.29 -11.63
N ASP A 151 -6.25 -6.47 -12.08
CA ASP A 151 -5.77 -6.68 -13.44
C ASP A 151 -6.87 -6.40 -14.49
N ARG A 152 -8.15 -6.66 -14.15
CA ARG A 152 -9.29 -6.46 -15.05
C ARG A 152 -9.87 -5.05 -15.01
N GLU A 153 -9.96 -4.45 -13.82
CA GLU A 153 -10.73 -3.21 -13.61
C GLU A 153 -9.86 -1.95 -13.59
N SER A 154 -8.54 -2.07 -13.43
CA SER A 154 -7.62 -0.94 -13.49
C SER A 154 -7.43 -0.46 -14.93
N GLU A 155 -7.51 0.85 -15.17
CA GLU A 155 -7.29 1.44 -16.50
C GLU A 155 -5.82 1.35 -16.96
N SER A 156 -4.89 1.25 -16.01
CA SER A 156 -3.46 1.08 -16.27
C SER A 156 -2.88 0.08 -15.26
N PRO A 157 -3.12 -1.23 -15.45
CA PRO A 157 -2.72 -2.24 -14.48
C PRO A 157 -1.19 -2.28 -14.42
N LEU A 158 -0.65 -1.93 -13.25
CA LEU A 158 0.76 -2.12 -12.95
C LEU A 158 1.03 -3.56 -12.56
N GLU A 159 2.31 -3.93 -12.49
CA GLU A 159 2.72 -5.22 -11.96
C GLU A 159 2.27 -5.33 -10.49
N MET A 160 1.17 -6.04 -10.27
CA MET A 160 0.66 -6.36 -8.93
C MET A 160 0.75 -7.87 -8.71
N PHE A 161 1.48 -8.28 -7.68
CA PHE A 161 1.56 -9.69 -7.29
C PHE A 161 0.32 -10.13 -6.51
N GLU A 162 0.04 -11.43 -6.49
CA GLU A 162 -0.99 -11.96 -5.61
C GLU A 162 -0.52 -11.81 -4.15
N THR A 163 -1.38 -11.25 -3.30
CA THR A 163 -1.07 -11.12 -1.86
C THR A 163 -0.80 -12.49 -1.22
N VAL A 164 0.05 -12.53 -0.20
CA VAL A 164 0.50 -13.80 0.39
C VAL A 164 -0.27 -14.08 1.69
N PRO A 165 -0.82 -15.30 1.89
CA PRO A 165 -1.42 -15.69 3.16
C PRO A 165 -0.41 -15.60 4.31
N VAL A 166 -0.85 -15.14 5.48
CA VAL A 166 0.01 -14.88 6.66
C VAL A 166 1.00 -16.03 6.94
N TRP A 167 0.52 -17.28 6.97
CA TRP A 167 1.34 -18.46 7.27
C TRP A 167 2.36 -18.87 6.18
N ARG A 168 2.31 -18.22 5.01
CA ARG A 168 3.26 -18.43 3.89
C ARG A 168 4.21 -17.26 3.70
N ARG A 169 4.09 -16.20 4.51
CA ARG A 169 4.95 -15.02 4.39
C ARG A 169 6.33 -15.33 4.94
N GLU A 170 7.34 -15.19 4.10
CA GLU A 170 8.75 -15.31 4.47
C GLU A 170 9.35 -13.91 4.76
N PRO A 171 10.46 -13.83 5.52
CA PRO A 171 11.19 -12.57 5.70
C PRO A 171 11.64 -11.99 4.36
N VAL A 172 11.61 -10.67 4.23
CA VAL A 172 12.06 -9.98 3.00
C VAL A 172 13.58 -10.06 2.86
N ARG A 173 14.07 -10.31 1.65
CA ARG A 173 15.49 -10.19 1.30
C ARG A 173 15.73 -8.93 0.49
N VAL A 174 16.63 -8.07 0.94
CA VAL A 174 16.80 -6.71 0.41
C VAL A 174 18.22 -6.51 -0.10
N LEU A 175 18.35 -5.97 -1.31
CA LEU A 175 19.59 -5.38 -1.81
C LEU A 175 19.42 -3.87 -1.81
N SER A 176 20.22 -3.13 -1.05
CA SER A 176 20.19 -1.67 -1.01
C SER A 176 21.47 -1.07 -1.59
N LEU A 177 21.31 -0.26 -2.63
CA LEU A 177 22.40 0.40 -3.33
C LEU A 177 22.49 1.86 -2.87
N PHE A 178 23.70 2.32 -2.56
CA PHE A 178 24.07 3.72 -2.31
C PHE A 178 23.53 4.34 -1.01
N GLU A 179 22.40 3.85 -0.49
CA GLU A 179 21.86 4.19 0.83
C GLU A 179 21.50 2.93 1.62
N ASP A 180 21.85 2.91 2.92
CA ASP A 180 21.45 1.87 3.84
C ASP A 180 20.08 2.18 4.45
N ILE A 181 19.06 1.40 4.06
CA ILE A 181 17.68 1.50 4.55
C ILE A 181 17.36 0.52 5.70
N LYS A 182 18.38 -0.11 6.29
CA LYS A 182 18.20 -1.10 7.36
C LYS A 182 17.41 -0.53 8.54
N LYS A 183 17.70 0.71 8.95
CA LYS A 183 17.04 1.35 10.08
C LYS A 183 15.55 1.53 9.83
N GLU A 184 15.19 2.00 8.64
CA GLU A 184 13.82 2.28 8.25
C GLU A 184 13.02 0.99 8.14
N LEU A 185 13.54 -0.02 7.46
CA LEU A 185 12.88 -1.32 7.34
C LEU A 185 12.77 -2.06 8.68
N THR A 186 13.76 -1.94 9.57
CA THR A 186 13.66 -2.45 10.94
C THR A 186 12.54 -1.74 11.70
N SER A 187 12.45 -0.41 11.60
CA SER A 187 11.40 0.36 12.28
C SER A 187 9.99 0.11 11.74
N LEU A 188 9.88 -0.43 10.52
CA LEU A 188 8.63 -0.86 9.89
C LEU A 188 8.29 -2.33 10.18
N GLY A 189 9.17 -3.05 10.89
CA GLY A 189 8.98 -4.46 11.23
C GLY A 189 9.24 -5.43 10.07
N PHE A 190 10.00 -5.04 9.04
CA PHE A 190 10.38 -5.96 7.96
C PHE A 190 11.68 -6.73 8.24
N LEU A 191 12.55 -6.15 9.06
CA LEU A 191 13.81 -6.76 9.49
C LEU A 191 13.74 -7.02 10.99
N GLU A 192 14.22 -8.18 11.43
CA GLU A 192 14.24 -8.57 12.84
C GLU A 192 15.39 -7.87 13.59
N SER A 193 15.06 -7.26 14.73
CA SER A 193 16.03 -6.59 15.60
C SER A 193 17.08 -7.57 16.13
N GLY A 194 18.33 -7.44 15.69
CA GLY A 194 19.44 -8.28 16.12
C GLY A 194 19.65 -9.56 15.30
N SER A 195 18.94 -9.73 14.18
CA SER A 195 19.10 -10.88 13.28
C SER A 195 20.36 -10.80 12.41
N ASP A 196 20.78 -11.97 11.89
CA ASP A 196 22.01 -12.18 11.12
C ASP A 196 22.18 -11.21 9.93
N PRO A 197 23.42 -10.95 9.47
CA PRO A 197 23.73 -10.05 8.35
C PRO A 197 23.06 -10.37 7.00
N GLY A 198 22.29 -11.46 6.88
CA GLY A 198 21.88 -12.06 5.61
C GLY A 198 20.60 -11.53 4.97
N GLN A 199 19.73 -10.79 5.68
CA GLN A 199 18.44 -10.33 5.12
C GLN A 199 18.56 -9.06 4.30
N LEU A 200 19.51 -8.18 4.61
CA LEU A 200 19.76 -6.95 3.86
C LEU A 200 21.24 -6.86 3.53
N LYS A 201 21.55 -6.75 2.24
CA LYS A 201 22.88 -6.45 1.74
C LYS A 201 22.94 -5.02 1.24
N HIS A 202 23.84 -4.24 1.81
CA HIS A 202 24.09 -2.86 1.40
C HIS A 202 25.40 -2.76 0.61
N LEU A 203 25.40 -1.96 -0.46
CA LEU A 203 26.58 -1.67 -1.28
C LEU A 203 26.67 -0.16 -1.52
N ASP A 204 27.80 0.44 -1.13
CA ASP A 204 28.10 1.85 -1.39
C ASP A 204 28.54 2.07 -2.85
N ASP A 205 29.36 1.17 -3.38
CA ASP A 205 29.84 1.17 -4.76
C ASP A 205 29.60 -0.19 -5.41
N VAL A 206 29.13 -0.14 -6.65
CA VAL A 206 28.80 -1.32 -7.45
C VAL A 206 29.58 -1.39 -8.75
N THR A 207 30.54 -0.50 -8.98
CA THR A 207 31.37 -0.42 -10.21
C THR A 207 31.85 -1.81 -10.65
N ASP A 208 32.50 -2.53 -9.74
CA ASP A 208 33.09 -3.85 -10.00
C ASP A 208 32.15 -5.04 -9.75
N THR A 209 30.91 -4.77 -9.31
CA THR A 209 29.93 -5.84 -9.07
C THR A 209 29.49 -6.46 -10.41
N VAL A 210 29.61 -7.78 -10.53
CA VAL A 210 29.14 -8.56 -11.68
C VAL A 210 27.94 -9.41 -11.32
N ARG A 211 27.25 -9.95 -12.34
CA ARG A 211 26.05 -10.79 -12.16
C ARG A 211 26.30 -11.98 -11.22
N LYS A 212 27.46 -12.62 -11.35
CA LYS A 212 27.84 -13.78 -10.52
C LYS A 212 27.85 -13.44 -9.03
N ASP A 213 28.33 -12.26 -8.66
CA ASP A 213 28.37 -11.83 -7.26
C ASP A 213 26.94 -11.71 -6.70
N VAL A 214 26.04 -11.09 -7.48
CA VAL A 214 24.63 -10.93 -7.09
C VAL A 214 23.92 -12.28 -6.94
N GLU A 215 24.18 -13.23 -7.86
CA GLU A 215 23.65 -14.59 -7.78
C GLU A 215 24.17 -15.34 -6.54
N GLU A 216 25.45 -15.15 -6.17
CA GLU A 216 26.07 -15.75 -4.99
C GLU A 216 25.54 -15.19 -3.67
N TRP A 217 25.16 -13.91 -3.61
CA TRP A 217 24.55 -13.31 -2.42
C TRP A 217 23.14 -13.81 -2.15
N GLY A 218 22.56 -14.50 -3.13
CA GLY A 218 21.24 -15.10 -3.03
C GLY A 218 20.15 -14.23 -3.66
N PRO A 219 18.94 -14.80 -3.80
CA PRO A 219 17.86 -14.12 -4.45
C PRO A 219 17.32 -12.99 -3.57
N PHE A 220 17.05 -11.83 -4.16
CA PHE A 220 16.47 -10.67 -3.48
C PHE A 220 14.98 -10.53 -3.82
N ASP A 221 14.20 -10.05 -2.87
CA ASP A 221 12.76 -9.75 -3.02
C ASP A 221 12.49 -8.25 -3.15
N LEU A 222 13.41 -7.41 -2.68
CA LEU A 222 13.37 -5.96 -2.81
C LEU A 222 14.73 -5.42 -3.26
N LEU A 223 14.77 -4.67 -4.36
CA LEU A 223 15.90 -3.83 -4.73
C LEU A 223 15.61 -2.38 -4.39
N TYR A 224 16.44 -1.77 -3.56
CA TYR A 224 16.39 -0.34 -3.28
C TYR A 224 17.64 0.35 -3.85
N GLY A 225 17.46 1.53 -4.42
CA GLY A 225 18.58 2.40 -4.75
C GLY A 225 18.15 3.85 -4.68
N ALA A 226 19.07 4.71 -4.30
CA ALA A 226 18.80 6.13 -4.22
C ALA A 226 19.99 6.96 -4.65
N THR A 227 19.75 8.07 -5.33
CA THR A 227 20.80 9.03 -5.68
C THR A 227 21.31 9.72 -4.41
N PRO A 228 22.57 10.17 -4.32
CA PRO A 228 23.06 10.87 -3.13
C PRO A 228 22.23 12.12 -2.80
N PRO A 229 22.17 12.53 -1.52
CA PRO A 229 21.45 13.73 -1.11
C PRO A 229 22.11 14.99 -1.70
N LEU A 230 21.30 16.02 -1.93
CA LEU A 230 21.77 17.33 -2.38
C LEU A 230 22.90 17.86 -1.50
N GLY A 231 23.97 18.34 -2.13
CA GLY A 231 25.14 18.91 -1.45
C GLY A 231 26.15 17.88 -0.93
N HIS A 232 25.92 16.60 -1.14
CA HIS A 232 26.92 15.58 -0.84
C HIS A 232 28.01 15.57 -1.93
N THR A 233 29.28 15.56 -1.51
CA THR A 233 30.42 15.30 -2.40
C THR A 233 30.31 13.87 -2.91
N CYS A 234 30.28 13.72 -4.23
CA CYS A 234 30.01 12.45 -4.88
C CYS A 234 31.08 12.19 -5.95
N ASP A 235 31.64 10.98 -5.94
CA ASP A 235 32.69 10.57 -6.89
C ASP A 235 32.13 10.28 -8.30
N HIS A 236 30.80 10.22 -8.43
CA HIS A 236 30.11 9.85 -9.67
C HIS A 236 29.07 10.89 -10.13
N PRO A 237 28.86 11.06 -11.44
CA PRO A 237 27.75 11.86 -11.97
C PRO A 237 26.38 11.29 -11.54
N PRO A 238 25.32 12.13 -11.38
CA PRO A 238 24.00 11.67 -10.94
C PRO A 238 23.41 10.50 -11.76
N SER A 239 23.55 10.53 -13.08
CA SER A 239 23.06 9.47 -13.97
C SER A 239 23.76 8.12 -13.80
N TRP A 240 24.98 8.09 -13.26
CA TRP A 240 25.69 6.85 -12.96
C TRP A 240 24.86 5.95 -12.01
N TYR A 241 24.27 6.54 -10.96
CA TYR A 241 23.45 5.82 -9.99
C TYR A 241 22.24 5.15 -10.64
N LEU A 242 21.58 5.83 -11.58
CA LEU A 242 20.48 5.29 -12.36
C LEU A 242 20.93 4.08 -13.20
N PHE A 243 22.02 4.24 -13.97
CA PHE A 243 22.48 3.16 -14.85
C PHE A 243 22.95 1.94 -14.07
N GLN A 244 23.63 2.16 -12.93
CA GLN A 244 24.05 1.08 -12.06
C GLN A 244 22.88 0.40 -11.37
N PHE A 245 21.90 1.17 -10.89
CA PHE A 245 20.66 0.62 -10.36
C PHE A 245 19.95 -0.25 -11.40
N HIS A 246 19.77 0.25 -12.62
CA HIS A 246 19.14 -0.50 -13.70
C HIS A 246 19.94 -1.76 -14.06
N ARG A 247 21.28 -1.71 -14.06
CA ARG A 247 22.14 -2.88 -14.30
C ARG A 247 21.89 -3.97 -13.27
N LEU A 248 21.93 -3.63 -11.97
CA LEU A 248 21.72 -4.59 -10.89
C LEU A 248 20.27 -5.06 -10.82
N LEU A 249 19.29 -4.22 -11.19
CA LEU A 249 17.88 -4.62 -11.34
C LEU A 249 17.72 -5.81 -12.29
N GLN A 250 18.48 -5.85 -13.40
CA GLN A 250 18.46 -7.00 -14.30
C GLN A 250 19.16 -8.24 -13.73
N TYR A 251 20.04 -8.10 -12.74
CA TYR A 251 20.71 -9.23 -12.10
C TYR A 251 19.85 -9.88 -11.01
N VAL A 252 19.09 -9.07 -10.26
CA VAL A 252 18.24 -9.57 -9.17
C VAL A 252 16.85 -10.04 -9.62
N ARG A 253 16.40 -9.62 -10.81
CA ARG A 253 15.06 -9.93 -11.32
C ARG A 253 14.86 -11.45 -11.37
N PRO A 254 13.79 -12.00 -10.78
CA PRO A 254 13.51 -13.42 -10.84
C PRO A 254 13.40 -13.92 -12.29
N GLY A 255 13.74 -15.18 -12.53
CA GLY A 255 13.60 -15.79 -13.84
C GLY A 255 12.16 -15.73 -14.37
N PRO A 256 11.96 -15.70 -15.71
CA PRO A 256 10.62 -15.66 -16.31
C PRO A 256 9.71 -16.77 -15.79
N GLY A 257 8.50 -16.41 -15.37
CA GLY A 257 7.51 -17.36 -14.84
C GLY A 257 7.63 -17.66 -13.34
N SER A 258 8.58 -17.06 -12.63
CA SER A 258 8.64 -17.14 -11.16
C SER A 258 7.40 -16.48 -10.53
N PRO A 259 6.65 -17.18 -9.65
CA PRO A 259 5.52 -16.60 -8.93
C PRO A 259 5.94 -15.75 -7.72
N ARG A 260 7.25 -15.69 -7.42
CA ARG A 260 7.81 -14.95 -6.29
C ARG A 260 7.58 -13.44 -6.46
N PRO A 261 6.93 -12.77 -5.49
CA PRO A 261 6.84 -11.32 -5.49
C PRO A 261 8.22 -10.68 -5.48
N PHE A 262 8.47 -9.76 -6.42
CA PHE A 262 9.73 -9.02 -6.50
C PHE A 262 9.45 -7.54 -6.70
N PHE A 263 10.01 -6.72 -5.82
CA PHE A 263 9.80 -5.29 -5.80
C PHE A 263 11.10 -4.53 -6.03
N TRP A 264 10.98 -3.33 -6.57
CA TRP A 264 12.11 -2.42 -6.71
C TRP A 264 11.67 -0.99 -6.48
N MET A 265 12.59 -0.15 -6.00
CA MET A 265 12.37 1.28 -5.80
C MET A 265 13.67 2.03 -6.08
N PHE A 266 13.58 3.03 -6.95
CA PHE A 266 14.62 4.01 -7.18
C PHE A 266 14.17 5.40 -6.72
N VAL A 267 14.97 6.05 -5.89
CA VAL A 267 14.67 7.37 -5.30
C VAL A 267 15.67 8.41 -5.79
N ASP A 268 15.16 9.44 -6.44
CA ASP A 268 15.91 10.66 -6.77
C ASP A 268 15.70 11.72 -5.69
N ASN A 269 16.80 12.16 -5.08
CA ASN A 269 16.88 13.23 -4.10
C ASN A 269 16.92 14.62 -4.76
N LEU A 270 16.27 14.76 -5.91
CA LEU A 270 16.23 15.94 -6.78
C LEU A 270 17.60 16.33 -7.34
N VAL A 271 18.47 15.35 -7.59
CA VAL A 271 19.78 15.56 -8.20
C VAL A 271 19.78 15.30 -9.70
N LEU A 272 18.79 14.55 -10.20
CA LEU A 272 18.63 14.33 -11.64
C LEU A 272 18.04 15.58 -12.31
N ASN A 273 18.70 16.05 -13.37
CA ASN A 273 18.16 17.11 -14.22
C ASN A 273 17.02 16.56 -15.11
N LYS A 274 16.39 17.43 -15.91
CA LYS A 274 15.25 17.03 -16.75
C LYS A 274 15.61 15.96 -17.80
N GLU A 275 16.79 16.06 -18.40
CA GLU A 275 17.27 15.07 -19.37
C GLU A 275 17.53 13.71 -18.70
N ASP A 276 18.18 13.72 -17.53
CA ASP A 276 18.41 12.51 -16.73
C ASP A 276 17.08 11.87 -16.27
N GLN A 277 16.09 12.68 -15.93
CA GLN A 277 14.74 12.20 -15.57
C GLN A 277 14.03 11.54 -16.76
N ASP A 278 14.06 12.17 -17.93
CA ASP A 278 13.48 11.61 -19.16
C ASP A 278 14.16 10.27 -19.51
N VAL A 279 15.47 10.17 -19.30
CA VAL A 279 16.23 8.92 -19.45
C VAL A 279 15.83 7.90 -18.38
N ALA A 280 15.72 8.30 -17.11
CA ALA A 280 15.28 7.44 -16.02
C ALA A 280 13.91 6.81 -16.29
N SER A 281 12.93 7.63 -16.70
CA SER A 281 11.59 7.16 -17.03
C SER A 281 11.58 6.14 -18.18
N ARG A 282 12.46 6.32 -19.17
CA ARG A 282 12.60 5.36 -20.28
C ARG A 282 13.25 4.05 -19.84
N PHE A 283 14.31 4.09 -19.04
CA PHE A 283 15.00 2.89 -18.57
C PHE A 283 14.18 2.09 -17.55
N LEU A 284 13.40 2.78 -16.71
CA LEU A 284 12.55 2.18 -15.68
C LEU A 284 11.11 1.93 -16.15
N GLU A 285 10.83 2.28 -17.41
CA GLU A 285 9.54 2.10 -18.11
C GLU A 285 8.34 2.68 -17.34
N MET A 286 8.56 3.77 -16.60
CA MET A 286 7.51 4.46 -15.86
C MET A 286 7.86 5.92 -15.53
N GLU A 287 6.82 6.74 -15.37
CA GLU A 287 6.99 8.13 -14.92
C GLU A 287 7.26 8.21 -13.41
N PRO A 288 8.07 9.19 -12.95
CA PRO A 288 8.31 9.40 -11.53
C PRO A 288 7.04 9.81 -10.81
N THR A 289 6.97 9.48 -9.53
CA THR A 289 6.04 10.09 -8.59
C THR A 289 6.79 10.98 -7.62
N THR A 290 6.39 12.25 -7.54
CA THR A 290 6.95 13.21 -6.58
C THR A 290 6.23 13.09 -5.24
N ILE A 291 7.01 12.90 -4.16
CA ILE A 291 6.52 12.84 -2.78
C ILE A 291 7.07 14.06 -2.03
N PRO A 292 6.23 15.06 -1.69
CA PRO A 292 6.67 16.23 -0.93
C PRO A 292 6.59 16.05 0.59
N ASP A 293 7.49 16.72 1.30
CA ASP A 293 7.36 17.05 2.74
C ASP A 293 6.77 18.45 2.84
N VAL A 294 5.47 18.56 3.12
CA VAL A 294 4.80 19.85 3.33
C VAL A 294 4.53 20.04 4.81
N ARG A 295 5.00 21.15 5.39
CA ARG A 295 4.72 21.53 6.78
C ARG A 295 4.17 22.93 6.84
N GLY A 296 2.99 23.09 7.46
CA GLY A 296 2.32 24.38 7.57
C GLY A 296 2.07 25.06 6.21
N GLY A 297 1.84 24.28 5.15
CA GLY A 297 1.65 24.78 3.79
C GLY A 297 2.94 25.14 3.03
N SER A 298 4.12 24.95 3.62
CA SER A 298 5.41 25.20 2.98
C SER A 298 6.12 23.89 2.61
N LEU A 299 6.62 23.80 1.38
CA LEU A 299 7.43 22.70 0.89
C LEU A 299 8.80 22.70 1.56
N GLN A 300 9.04 21.72 2.43
CA GLN A 300 10.31 21.55 3.16
C GLN A 300 11.30 20.71 2.37
N ASN A 301 10.81 19.69 1.68
CA ASN A 301 11.62 18.73 0.94
C ASN A 301 10.75 18.02 -0.11
N ALA A 302 11.37 17.34 -1.06
CA ALA A 302 10.67 16.42 -1.94
C ALA A 302 11.64 15.34 -2.44
N VAL A 303 11.09 14.21 -2.87
CA VAL A 303 11.82 13.15 -3.58
C VAL A 303 11.00 12.73 -4.78
N ARG A 304 11.68 12.27 -5.83
CA ARG A 304 11.03 11.60 -6.96
C ARG A 304 11.28 10.09 -6.85
N VAL A 305 10.25 9.29 -7.10
CA VAL A 305 10.30 7.84 -6.91
C VAL A 305 9.81 7.10 -8.14
N TRP A 306 10.55 6.09 -8.55
CA TRP A 306 10.13 5.07 -9.51
C TRP A 306 10.07 3.72 -8.78
N SER A 307 8.96 3.00 -8.88
CA SER A 307 8.80 1.72 -8.19
C SER A 307 7.58 0.95 -8.67
N ASN A 308 7.67 -0.38 -8.61
CA ASN A 308 6.53 -1.28 -8.83
C ASN A 308 5.73 -1.60 -7.54
N ILE A 309 5.96 -0.91 -6.41
CA ILE A 309 5.15 -1.10 -5.20
C ILE A 309 3.75 -0.48 -5.41
N PRO A 310 2.64 -1.23 -5.20
CA PRO A 310 1.29 -0.86 -5.66
C PRO A 310 0.74 0.51 -5.22
N ALA A 311 1.18 1.07 -4.10
CA ALA A 311 0.58 2.29 -3.53
C ALA A 311 1.19 3.60 -4.05
N ILE A 312 2.42 3.56 -4.59
CA ILE A 312 3.22 4.77 -4.83
C ILE A 312 2.60 5.66 -5.90
N ARG A 313 1.83 5.09 -6.83
CA ARG A 313 1.21 5.83 -7.94
C ARG A 313 -0.25 6.21 -7.69
N SER A 314 -0.80 5.96 -6.48
CA SER A 314 -2.20 6.28 -6.19
C SER A 314 -2.49 7.76 -6.43
N SER A 315 -3.63 8.03 -7.06
CA SER A 315 -4.11 9.34 -7.48
C SER A 315 -4.08 10.39 -6.36
N ARG A 316 -4.21 9.95 -5.10
CA ARG A 316 -4.17 10.80 -3.89
C ARG A 316 -2.78 11.24 -3.44
N GLN A 317 -1.71 10.55 -3.85
CA GLN A 317 -0.34 10.95 -3.52
C GLN A 317 0.23 11.99 -4.49
N ARG A 318 -0.48 12.29 -5.60
CA ARG A 318 -0.14 13.41 -6.49
C ARG A 318 -0.57 14.74 -5.87
N VAL A 319 0.15 15.18 -4.84
CA VAL A 319 0.18 16.62 -4.56
C VAL A 319 0.87 17.26 -5.75
N LEU A 320 0.14 18.11 -6.48
CA LEU A 320 0.69 18.90 -7.58
C LEU A 320 1.68 19.89 -6.99
N VAL A 321 2.93 19.47 -6.85
CA VAL A 321 4.06 20.38 -6.64
C VAL A 321 4.50 20.84 -8.02
N SER A 322 4.58 22.15 -8.22
CA SER A 322 5.06 22.68 -9.50
C SER A 322 6.56 22.42 -9.66
N GLU A 323 7.00 22.19 -10.90
CA GLU A 323 8.43 22.08 -11.22
C GLU A 323 9.22 23.35 -10.83
N GLU A 324 8.54 24.51 -10.82
CA GLU A 324 9.12 25.78 -10.39
C GLU A 324 9.41 25.77 -8.87
N GLU A 325 8.48 25.28 -8.04
CA GLU A 325 8.68 25.13 -6.60
C GLU A 325 9.79 24.14 -6.27
N LEU A 326 9.88 23.03 -7.00
CA LEU A 326 10.97 22.06 -6.86
C LEU A 326 12.32 22.67 -7.24
N SER A 327 12.37 23.47 -8.30
CA SER A 327 13.59 24.17 -8.74
C SER A 327 14.06 25.22 -7.73
N LEU A 328 13.13 25.95 -7.11
CA LEU A 328 13.44 26.88 -6.03
C LEU A 328 13.96 26.14 -4.79
N LEU A 329 13.37 24.99 -4.46
CA LEU A 329 13.81 24.15 -3.35
C LEU A 329 15.25 23.65 -3.57
N THR A 330 15.58 23.13 -4.76
CA THR A 330 16.93 22.63 -5.05
C THR A 330 17.98 23.74 -4.98
N GLN A 331 17.70 24.91 -5.55
CA GLN A 331 18.59 26.07 -5.51
C GLN A 331 18.85 26.55 -4.06
N ASN A 332 17.79 26.63 -3.25
CA ASN A 332 17.90 27.04 -1.85
C ASN A 332 18.71 26.04 -1.02
N ARG A 333 18.52 24.72 -1.26
CA ARG A 333 19.25 23.68 -0.50
C ARG A 333 20.72 23.58 -0.88
N GLN A 334 21.05 23.69 -2.17
CA GLN A 334 22.45 23.74 -2.63
C GLN A 334 23.21 24.93 -2.04
N SER A 335 22.51 26.05 -1.83
CA SER A 335 23.10 27.26 -1.22
C SER A 335 23.19 27.19 0.31
N SER A 336 22.49 26.25 0.94
CA SER A 336 22.44 26.10 2.40
C SER A 336 23.55 25.18 2.90
N LYS A 337 24.18 25.52 4.04
CA LYS A 337 25.15 24.65 4.74
C LYS A 337 24.48 23.50 5.53
N LEU A 338 23.25 23.11 5.17
CA LEU A 338 22.56 22.02 5.85
C LEU A 338 23.32 20.72 5.59
N ALA A 339 23.55 19.94 6.66
CA ALA A 339 24.15 18.62 6.54
C ALA A 339 23.32 17.76 5.56
N ALA A 340 24.02 17.08 4.65
CA ALA A 340 23.42 16.19 3.68
C ALA A 340 22.72 15.03 4.42
N LYS A 341 21.41 15.16 4.61
CA LYS A 341 20.59 14.15 5.27
C LYS A 341 19.63 13.56 4.26
N TRP A 342 19.68 12.24 4.15
CA TRP A 342 18.76 11.47 3.34
C TRP A 342 17.31 11.73 3.79
N PRO A 343 16.39 12.04 2.86
CA PRO A 343 14.98 12.20 3.13
C PRO A 343 14.25 10.87 3.42
N THR A 344 14.91 9.89 4.04
CA THR A 344 14.45 8.49 4.14
C THR A 344 13.08 8.37 4.83
N LYS A 345 12.69 9.36 5.64
CA LYS A 345 11.34 9.46 6.21
C LYS A 345 10.22 9.60 5.17
N LEU A 346 10.48 10.23 4.02
CA LEU A 346 9.46 10.46 2.99
C LEU A 346 9.07 9.18 2.27
N VAL A 347 10.01 8.26 2.10
CA VAL A 347 9.78 6.98 1.41
C VAL A 347 9.48 5.84 2.36
N LYS A 348 9.67 6.04 3.68
CA LYS A 348 9.45 5.01 4.70
C LYS A 348 8.07 4.36 4.57
N ASN A 349 7.00 5.16 4.49
CA ASN A 349 5.64 4.63 4.43
C ASN A 349 5.30 3.99 3.07
N CYS A 350 6.07 4.27 2.02
CA CYS A 350 5.90 3.62 0.72
C CYS A 350 6.16 2.11 0.77
N PHE A 351 6.86 1.62 1.80
CA PHE A 351 7.09 0.18 1.99
C PHE A 351 5.94 -0.53 2.72
N LEU A 352 4.99 0.17 3.34
CA LEU A 352 3.90 -0.46 4.11
C LEU A 352 3.08 -1.51 3.33
N PRO A 353 2.78 -1.35 2.02
CA PRO A 353 2.13 -2.38 1.22
C PRO A 353 2.86 -3.74 1.21
N LEU A 354 4.17 -3.75 1.45
CA LEU A 354 4.96 -4.98 1.52
C LEU A 354 4.53 -5.89 2.69
N ARG A 355 3.79 -5.37 3.70
CA ARG A 355 3.18 -6.16 4.78
C ARG A 355 2.15 -7.18 4.28
N GLU A 356 1.62 -7.03 3.06
CA GLU A 356 0.74 -8.04 2.45
C GLU A 356 1.49 -9.23 1.85
N TYR A 357 2.81 -9.13 1.69
CA TYR A 357 3.65 -10.10 0.99
C TYR A 357 4.69 -10.79 1.89
N PHE A 358 5.29 -10.04 2.82
CA PHE A 358 6.39 -10.54 3.65
C PHE A 358 6.05 -10.60 5.13
N LYS A 359 6.86 -11.37 5.87
CA LYS A 359 6.71 -11.54 7.32
C LYS A 359 6.89 -10.21 8.05
N TYR A 360 6.08 -9.99 9.08
CA TYR A 360 6.17 -8.83 9.95
C TYR A 360 6.76 -9.24 11.31
N PHE A 361 7.70 -8.45 11.81
CA PHE A 361 8.32 -8.59 13.12
C PHE A 361 7.82 -7.45 14.00
N SER A 362 7.09 -7.80 15.07
CA SER A 362 6.56 -6.80 16.00
C SER A 362 7.70 -6.05 16.68
N THR A 363 7.64 -4.71 16.61
CA THR A 363 8.60 -3.81 17.27
C THR A 363 8.25 -3.55 18.74
N GLU A 364 7.09 -4.02 19.22
CA GLU A 364 6.61 -3.76 20.58
C GLU A 364 7.34 -4.59 21.67
N LEU A 365 8.06 -5.64 21.29
CA LEU A 365 8.80 -6.48 22.26
C LEU A 365 10.11 -5.87 22.77
N THR A 366 10.57 -4.75 22.21
CA THR A 366 11.82 -4.10 22.66
C THR A 366 11.65 -2.98 23.70
N SER A 367 10.42 -2.65 24.11
CA SER A 367 10.16 -1.62 25.15
C SER A 367 9.92 -2.18 26.56
N SER A 368 10.00 -3.51 26.73
CA SER A 368 9.63 -4.19 27.99
C SER A 368 10.79 -4.97 28.66
N LEU A 369 12.04 -4.63 28.39
CA LEU A 369 13.20 -5.20 29.08
C LEU A 369 14.14 -4.12 29.61
#